data_AF-A0A357F5P6-F1
#
_entry.id   AF-A0A357F5P6-F1
#
_cell.length_a   1.000
_cell.length_b   1.000
_cell.length_c   1.000
_cell.angle_alpha   90.00
_cell.angle_beta   90.00
_cell.angle_gamma   90.00
#
_symmetry.space_group_name_H-M   'P 1'
#
loop_
_entity.id
_entity.type
_entity.pdbx_description
1 polymer ?
#
loop_
_entity_poly.entity_id
_entity_poly.type
_entity_poly.pdbx_seq_one_letter_code
_entity_poly.pdbx_strand_id
1 'polypeptide(L)'
;NLYLFDKDYDQPFTHQARVQFEREVFANTTFSVQYTLFRGRDLSRTRNANLAAPVATSFPIFTAGGVDTGQTATFLRFSNPRPIPAYQRISLFESTAKSLYHGLTFEFNRRLANRWQFNTNYTFSNARDNKPDQTSVVPGVDDAKIAENNFDLSGEDARSDLNVRHRFVFSPVYETGTMNKVSNKVLRAILSDYVITGIFTAQSGFAYSAIVSGDPNGDGNFASDRAPGTRRNEFTTPSVYIFDMRVGRMIRIGERARVTLFGEGFNLFNRSNRQTVNNTFYSFSSSGGGRLTQTTNFATPRTFVSGSPSFTFNSSFNREFQLGIRLDF
;
A
#
# COMPACT_ATOMS: atom_id res chain seq x y z
N ASN A 1 24.98 -2.77 20.64
CA ASN A 1 24.63 -3.26 19.29
C ASN A 1 25.84 -3.12 18.40
N LEU A 2 26.09 -4.11 17.57
CA LEU A 2 27.17 -4.10 16.58
C LEU A 2 26.55 -4.16 15.19
N TYR A 3 27.12 -3.43 14.23
CA TYR A 3 26.67 -3.40 12.83
C TYR A 3 27.81 -3.87 11.94
N LEU A 4 27.53 -4.83 11.08
CA LEU A 4 28.51 -5.45 10.19
C LEU A 4 27.91 -5.63 8.80
N PHE A 5 28.75 -5.57 7.78
CA PHE A 5 28.41 -6.07 6.46
C PHE A 5 28.91 -7.50 6.33
N ASP A 6 28.16 -8.33 5.59
CA ASP A 6 28.66 -9.61 5.13
C ASP A 6 29.95 -9.37 4.31
N LYS A 7 30.92 -10.28 4.46
CA LYS A 7 32.19 -10.20 3.75
C LYS A 7 31.99 -10.26 2.24
N ASP A 8 30.94 -10.95 1.78
CA ASP A 8 30.58 -11.13 0.37
C ASP A 8 29.38 -10.26 -0.01
N TYR A 9 29.21 -9.10 0.65
CA TYR A 9 28.12 -8.20 0.32
C TYR A 9 28.27 -7.62 -1.08
N ASP A 10 27.28 -7.90 -1.93
CA ASP A 10 27.19 -7.42 -3.31
C ASP A 10 26.27 -6.19 -3.42
N GLN A 11 26.56 -5.34 -4.40
CA GLN A 11 25.72 -4.17 -4.67
C GLN A 11 24.37 -4.59 -5.27
N PRO A 12 23.23 -4.11 -4.71
CA PRO A 12 21.92 -4.39 -5.25
C PRO A 12 21.77 -3.92 -6.69
N PHE A 13 21.12 -4.73 -7.53
CA PHE A 13 20.77 -4.33 -8.88
C PHE A 13 19.39 -4.85 -9.30
N THR A 14 18.84 -4.27 -10.36
CA THR A 14 17.53 -4.64 -10.89
C THR A 14 17.59 -4.86 -12.38
N HIS A 15 17.12 -6.02 -12.83
CA HIS A 15 16.79 -6.22 -14.24
C HIS A 15 15.39 -5.68 -14.51
N GLN A 16 15.25 -4.87 -15.56
CA GLN A 16 13.96 -4.34 -15.99
C GLN A 16 13.70 -4.69 -17.45
N ALA A 17 12.45 -5.03 -17.77
CA ALA A 17 12.01 -5.19 -19.15
C ALA A 17 10.62 -4.58 -19.30
N ARG A 18 10.38 -3.91 -20.43
CA ARG A 18 9.06 -3.37 -20.79
C ARG A 18 8.79 -3.66 -22.25
N VAL A 19 7.60 -4.13 -22.54
CA VAL A 19 7.11 -4.36 -23.90
C VAL A 19 5.76 -3.70 -24.00
N GLN A 20 5.58 -2.84 -24.99
CA GLN A 20 4.33 -2.11 -25.19
C GLN A 20 3.88 -2.21 -26.64
N PHE A 21 2.59 -2.41 -26.82
CA PHE A 21 1.88 -2.25 -28.08
C PHE A 21 0.90 -1.10 -27.94
N GLU A 22 0.86 -0.19 -28.91
CA GLU A 22 -0.08 0.92 -28.95
C GLU A 22 -0.70 1.03 -30.35
N ARG A 23 -2.00 1.31 -30.40
CA ARG A 23 -2.72 1.51 -31.65
C ARG A 23 -3.85 2.50 -31.48
N GLU A 24 -4.05 3.35 -32.49
CA GLU A 24 -5.30 4.10 -32.63
C GLU A 24 -6.44 3.13 -32.98
N VAL A 25 -7.45 3.07 -32.12
CA VAL A 25 -8.59 2.13 -32.25
C VAL A 25 -9.87 2.82 -32.69
N PHE A 26 -10.00 4.12 -32.38
CA PHE A 26 -11.06 5.00 -32.88
C PHE A 26 -10.48 6.40 -33.12
N ALA A 27 -11.18 7.24 -33.87
CA ALA A 27 -10.75 8.61 -34.11
C ALA A 27 -10.47 9.36 -32.79
N ASN A 28 -9.23 9.85 -32.66
CA ASN A 28 -8.72 10.56 -31.48
C ASN A 28 -8.55 9.67 -30.24
N THR A 29 -8.52 8.36 -30.40
CA THR A 29 -8.51 7.40 -29.30
C THR A 29 -7.46 6.31 -29.52
N THR A 30 -6.47 6.22 -28.63
CA THR A 30 -5.48 5.16 -28.61
C THR A 30 -5.77 4.14 -27.52
N PHE A 31 -5.42 2.89 -27.82
CA PHE A 31 -5.38 1.80 -26.87
C PHE A 31 -3.96 1.26 -26.80
N SER A 32 -3.44 1.05 -25.60
CA SER A 32 -2.14 0.45 -25.40
C SER A 32 -2.19 -0.69 -24.38
N VAL A 33 -1.31 -1.66 -24.56
CA VAL A 33 -1.07 -2.76 -23.62
C VAL A 33 0.43 -2.81 -23.35
N GLN A 34 0.81 -2.74 -22.08
CA GLN A 34 2.20 -2.76 -21.64
C GLN A 34 2.43 -3.87 -20.62
N TYR A 35 3.41 -4.73 -20.88
CA TYR A 35 3.97 -5.63 -19.88
C TYR A 35 5.24 -5.02 -19.27
N THR A 36 5.35 -5.03 -17.95
CA THR A 36 6.53 -4.58 -17.19
C THR A 36 7.02 -5.68 -16.26
N LEU A 37 8.32 -5.93 -16.29
CA LEU A 37 9.05 -6.81 -15.39
C LEU A 37 10.09 -6.00 -14.61
N PHE A 38 10.14 -6.18 -13.29
CA PHE A 38 11.31 -5.84 -12.48
C PHE A 38 11.75 -7.06 -11.70
N ARG A 39 13.04 -7.37 -11.74
CA ARG A 39 13.64 -8.44 -10.95
C ARG A 39 14.83 -7.88 -10.17
N GLY A 40 14.62 -7.65 -8.88
CA GLY A 40 15.67 -7.25 -7.95
C GLY A 40 16.52 -8.44 -7.54
N ARG A 41 17.84 -8.25 -7.62
CA ARG A 41 18.86 -9.20 -7.17
C ARG A 41 19.81 -8.51 -6.22
N ASP A 42 20.35 -9.34 -5.33
CA ASP A 42 21.35 -8.97 -4.35
C ASP A 42 20.91 -7.76 -3.51
N LEU A 43 19.60 -7.71 -3.22
CA LEU A 43 19.01 -6.65 -2.44
C LEU A 43 19.48 -6.81 -1.00
N SER A 44 19.70 -5.66 -0.35
CA SER A 44 20.04 -5.61 1.06
C SER A 44 18.96 -6.26 1.93
N ARG A 45 19.39 -6.91 3.00
CA ARG A 45 18.61 -7.32 4.17
C ARG A 45 19.46 -7.16 5.41
N THR A 46 18.82 -6.84 6.52
CA THR A 46 19.42 -6.89 7.85
C THR A 46 18.92 -8.13 8.60
N ARG A 47 19.83 -8.92 9.18
CA ARG A 47 19.49 -10.01 10.11
C ARG A 47 20.24 -9.88 11.43
N ASN A 48 19.69 -10.45 12.50
CA ASN A 48 20.41 -10.59 13.76
C ASN A 48 21.30 -11.85 13.71
N ALA A 49 22.59 -11.65 13.52
CA ALA A 49 23.57 -12.73 13.45
C ALA A 49 23.97 -13.28 14.82
N ASN A 50 23.54 -12.67 15.93
CA ASN A 50 23.89 -13.11 17.28
C ASN A 50 22.79 -13.98 17.93
N LEU A 51 22.04 -14.74 17.14
CA LEU A 51 21.00 -15.64 17.64
C LEU A 51 21.54 -17.08 17.72
N ALA A 52 21.12 -17.85 18.72
CA ALA A 52 21.40 -19.29 18.80
C ALA A 52 20.46 -20.07 17.87
N ALA A 53 20.77 -21.32 17.52
CA ALA A 53 19.86 -22.14 16.72
C ALA A 53 18.50 -22.27 17.45
N PRO A 54 17.37 -21.99 16.77
CA PRO A 54 16.07 -22.01 17.42
C PRO A 54 15.57 -23.45 17.65
N VAL A 55 14.76 -23.64 18.69
CA VAL A 55 14.15 -24.92 19.05
C VAL A 55 12.63 -24.81 18.99
N ALA A 56 11.98 -25.81 18.40
CA ALA A 56 10.52 -25.87 18.35
C ALA A 56 9.94 -25.89 19.78
N THR A 57 9.15 -24.87 20.12
CA THR A 57 8.51 -24.71 21.43
C THR A 57 7.02 -24.47 21.21
N SER A 58 6.18 -25.28 21.85
CA SER A 58 4.71 -25.19 21.72
C SER A 58 4.10 -24.46 22.90
N PHE A 59 3.17 -23.55 22.61
CA PHE A 59 2.42 -22.79 23.61
C PHE A 59 0.91 -23.09 23.50
N PRO A 60 0.20 -23.23 24.62
CA PRO A 60 -1.26 -23.34 24.63
C PRO A 60 -1.93 -22.06 24.11
N ILE A 61 -3.07 -22.23 23.43
CA ILE A 61 -3.88 -21.15 22.90
C ILE A 61 -5.11 -20.96 23.80
N PHE A 62 -5.34 -19.72 24.20
CA PHE A 62 -6.49 -19.29 24.97
C PHE A 62 -7.40 -18.42 24.09
N THR A 63 -8.70 -18.50 24.33
CA THR A 63 -9.67 -17.54 23.79
C THR A 63 -9.41 -16.14 24.35
N ALA A 64 -9.99 -15.11 23.73
CA ALA A 64 -9.90 -13.74 24.25
C ALA A 64 -10.44 -13.60 25.70
N GLY A 65 -11.37 -14.47 26.11
CA GLY A 65 -11.90 -14.53 27.47
C GLY A 65 -10.99 -15.26 28.47
N GLY A 66 -9.81 -15.72 28.04
CA GLY A 66 -8.86 -16.43 28.89
C GLY A 66 -9.19 -17.90 29.15
N VAL A 67 -10.07 -18.49 28.35
CA VAL A 67 -10.42 -19.92 28.43
C VAL A 67 -9.47 -20.72 27.53
N ASP A 68 -8.90 -21.81 28.06
CA ASP A 68 -8.06 -22.73 27.30
C ASP A 68 -8.86 -23.37 26.16
N THR A 69 -8.32 -23.35 24.94
CA THR A 69 -8.94 -23.95 23.76
C THR A 69 -8.58 -25.43 23.60
N GLY A 70 -7.59 -25.93 24.34
CA GLY A 70 -6.98 -27.25 24.13
C GLY A 70 -6.07 -27.32 22.90
N GLN A 71 -5.91 -26.22 22.16
CA GLN A 71 -5.01 -26.13 21.01
C GLN A 71 -3.64 -25.61 21.43
N THR A 72 -2.62 -25.99 20.67
CA THR A 72 -1.26 -25.46 20.84
C THR A 72 -0.74 -24.91 19.51
N ALA A 73 0.16 -23.94 19.59
CA ALA A 73 0.89 -23.44 18.44
C ALA A 73 2.39 -23.51 18.70
N THR A 74 3.17 -23.82 17.66
CA THR A 74 4.62 -24.02 17.78
C THR A 74 5.37 -22.87 17.13
N PHE A 75 6.36 -22.34 17.85
CA PHE A 75 7.32 -21.36 17.34
C PHE A 75 8.72 -21.95 17.37
N LEU A 76 9.55 -21.49 16.44
CA LEU A 76 10.99 -21.71 16.50
C LEU A 76 11.58 -20.69 17.48
N ARG A 77 11.81 -21.12 18.72
CA ARG A 77 12.23 -20.23 19.81
C ARG A 77 13.75 -20.19 19.94
N PHE A 78 14.32 -19.01 19.81
CA PHE A 78 15.73 -18.69 20.01
C PHE A 78 16.07 -18.74 21.50
N SER A 79 17.06 -19.54 21.86
CA SER A 79 17.50 -19.70 23.23
C SER A 79 18.45 -18.57 23.66
N ASN A 80 18.51 -18.36 24.98
CA ASN A 80 19.54 -17.58 25.64
C ASN A 80 20.47 -18.54 26.42
N PRO A 81 21.75 -18.18 26.62
CA PRO A 81 22.40 -16.91 26.25
C PRO A 81 22.70 -16.79 24.75
N ARG A 82 22.92 -15.55 24.28
CA ARG A 82 23.39 -15.26 22.92
C ARG A 82 24.78 -15.88 22.69
N PRO A 83 25.13 -16.32 21.46
CA PRO A 83 26.45 -16.88 21.15
C PRO A 83 27.62 -15.96 21.52
N ILE A 84 27.48 -14.65 21.32
CA ILE A 84 28.43 -13.63 21.77
C ILE A 84 27.76 -12.80 22.87
N PRO A 85 27.98 -13.11 24.16
CA PRO A 85 27.25 -12.49 25.28
C PRO A 85 27.46 -10.97 25.41
N ALA A 86 28.58 -10.43 24.88
CA ALA A 86 28.89 -9.01 24.94
C ALA A 86 27.94 -8.12 24.11
N TYR A 87 27.20 -8.70 23.15
CA TYR A 87 26.30 -7.97 22.28
C TYR A 87 24.86 -8.50 22.40
N GLN A 88 23.89 -7.61 22.57
CA GLN A 88 22.47 -8.01 22.51
C GLN A 88 22.02 -8.35 21.09
N ARG A 89 22.50 -7.59 20.11
CA ARG A 89 22.24 -7.75 18.68
C ARG A 89 23.49 -7.45 17.86
N ILE A 90 23.74 -8.30 16.88
CA ILE A 90 24.70 -8.07 15.79
C ILE A 90 23.87 -7.96 14.52
N SER A 91 23.67 -6.73 14.04
CA SER A 91 22.95 -6.44 12.80
C SER A 91 23.90 -6.67 11.63
N LEU A 92 23.69 -7.78 10.91
CA LEU A 92 24.45 -8.14 9.73
C LEU A 92 23.67 -7.71 8.48
N PHE A 93 24.25 -6.81 7.70
CA PHE A 93 23.76 -6.43 6.37
C PHE A 93 24.27 -7.42 5.34
N GLU A 94 23.35 -8.06 4.64
CA GLU A 94 23.63 -9.07 3.62
C GLU A 94 22.89 -8.75 2.32
N SER A 95 23.40 -9.22 1.19
CA SER A 95 22.84 -9.01 -0.14
C SER A 95 22.04 -10.24 -0.61
N THR A 96 21.24 -10.84 0.27
CA THR A 96 20.53 -12.12 -0.02
C THR A 96 19.08 -11.91 -0.49
N ALA A 97 18.56 -10.69 -0.36
CA ALA A 97 17.17 -10.41 -0.66
C ALA A 97 16.91 -10.27 -2.16
N LYS A 98 15.69 -10.59 -2.58
CA LYS A 98 15.25 -10.68 -3.97
C LYS A 98 13.83 -10.14 -4.06
N SER A 99 13.52 -9.52 -5.20
CA SER A 99 12.16 -9.08 -5.51
C SER A 99 11.81 -9.39 -6.96
N LEU A 100 10.53 -9.60 -7.22
CA LEU A 100 10.01 -9.90 -8.54
C LEU A 100 8.64 -9.23 -8.71
N TYR A 101 8.56 -8.35 -9.70
CA TYR A 101 7.36 -7.65 -10.10
C TYR A 101 7.01 -7.99 -11.55
N HIS A 102 5.75 -8.32 -11.79
CA HIS A 102 5.15 -8.41 -13.12
C HIS A 102 3.90 -7.54 -13.15
N GLY A 103 3.77 -6.67 -14.14
CA GLY A 103 2.59 -5.83 -14.35
C GLY A 103 2.12 -5.89 -15.79
N LEU A 104 0.82 -6.02 -15.98
CA LEU A 104 0.16 -5.83 -17.28
C LEU A 104 -0.76 -4.62 -17.16
N THR A 105 -0.46 -3.57 -17.90
CA THR A 105 -1.21 -2.31 -17.92
C THR A 105 -1.93 -2.15 -19.24
N PHE A 106 -3.22 -1.86 -19.16
CA PHE A 106 -4.06 -1.50 -20.29
C PHE A 106 -4.36 -0.02 -20.17
N GLU A 107 -4.09 0.75 -21.23
CA GLU A 107 -4.39 2.17 -21.29
C GLU A 107 -5.35 2.46 -22.45
N PHE A 108 -6.33 3.31 -22.19
CA PHE A 108 -7.23 3.84 -23.20
C PHE A 108 -7.25 5.36 -23.08
N ASN A 109 -6.73 6.04 -24.09
CA ASN A 109 -6.52 7.48 -24.09
C ASN A 109 -7.32 8.11 -25.23
N ARG A 110 -8.25 8.99 -24.89
CA ARG A 110 -9.00 9.80 -25.86
C ARG A 110 -8.65 11.27 -25.70
N ARG A 111 -8.10 11.88 -26.75
CA ARG A 111 -7.89 13.33 -26.83
C ARG A 111 -9.22 14.08 -26.88
N LEU A 112 -9.22 15.34 -26.43
CA LEU A 112 -10.43 16.17 -26.43
C LEU A 112 -11.02 16.29 -27.83
N ALA A 113 -12.18 15.68 -28.02
CA ALA A 113 -12.94 15.72 -29.25
C ALA A 113 -14.43 15.54 -28.95
N ASN A 114 -15.27 16.37 -29.59
CA ASN A 114 -16.72 16.40 -29.34
C ASN A 114 -17.05 16.56 -27.85
N ARG A 115 -16.37 17.50 -27.17
CA ARG A 115 -16.57 17.84 -25.74
C ARG A 115 -16.02 16.85 -24.71
N TRP A 116 -15.47 15.71 -25.14
CA TRP A 116 -14.99 14.66 -24.24
C TRP A 116 -13.50 14.41 -24.42
N GLN A 117 -12.80 14.31 -23.30
CA GLN A 117 -11.46 13.75 -23.17
C GLN A 117 -11.48 12.75 -22.02
N PHE A 118 -10.73 11.67 -22.13
CA PHE A 118 -10.52 10.81 -20.97
C PHE A 118 -9.25 9.97 -21.08
N ASN A 119 -8.75 9.56 -19.93
CA ASN A 119 -7.68 8.59 -19.81
C ASN A 119 -8.13 7.48 -18.84
N THR A 120 -7.99 6.23 -19.27
CA THR A 120 -8.35 5.05 -18.48
C THR A 120 -7.12 4.15 -18.38
N ASN A 121 -6.71 3.78 -17.17
CA ASN A 121 -5.64 2.83 -16.92
C ASN A 121 -6.15 1.68 -16.06
N TYR A 122 -5.79 0.46 -16.45
CA TYR A 122 -5.99 -0.72 -15.62
C TYR A 122 -4.69 -1.52 -15.55
N THR A 123 -4.14 -1.66 -14.35
CA THR A 123 -2.95 -2.45 -14.08
C THR A 123 -3.31 -3.68 -13.27
N PHE A 124 -2.97 -4.85 -13.80
CA PHE A 124 -2.94 -6.11 -13.07
C PHE A 124 -1.49 -6.45 -12.73
N SER A 125 -1.14 -6.51 -11.44
CA SER A 125 0.27 -6.65 -11.05
C SER A 125 0.54 -7.58 -9.87
N ASN A 126 1.61 -8.39 -10.00
CA ASN A 126 2.13 -9.30 -8.98
C ASN A 126 3.48 -8.84 -8.50
N ALA A 127 3.60 -8.54 -7.22
CA ALA A 127 4.84 -8.28 -6.54
C ALA A 127 5.08 -9.35 -5.47
N ARG A 128 6.23 -10.03 -5.57
CA ARG A 128 6.75 -10.94 -4.56
C ARG A 128 8.15 -10.51 -4.18
N ASP A 129 8.50 -10.72 -2.93
CA ASP A 129 9.85 -10.53 -2.44
C ASP A 129 10.09 -11.47 -1.27
N ASN A 130 11.30 -11.48 -0.74
CA ASN A 130 11.62 -12.25 0.46
C ASN A 130 11.97 -11.36 1.65
N LYS A 131 11.39 -10.16 1.76
CA LYS A 131 11.68 -9.15 2.80
C LYS A 131 13.04 -8.45 2.64
N PRO A 132 13.23 -7.67 1.56
CA PRO A 132 14.37 -6.77 1.42
C PRO A 132 14.26 -5.61 2.42
N ASP A 133 15.39 -5.15 2.92
CA ASP A 133 15.49 -3.98 3.80
C ASP A 133 16.83 -3.26 3.60
N GLN A 134 16.75 -1.92 3.54
CA GLN A 134 17.92 -1.03 3.44
C GLN A 134 18.07 -0.11 4.66
N THR A 135 17.18 -0.23 5.65
CA THR A 135 17.00 0.80 6.68
C THR A 135 16.79 0.27 8.09
N SER A 136 17.01 -1.03 8.37
CA SER A 136 16.96 -1.56 9.74
C SER A 136 18.20 -1.19 10.54
N VAL A 137 18.32 0.11 10.81
CA VAL A 137 19.48 0.72 11.48
C VAL A 137 19.14 1.19 12.89
N VAL A 138 17.87 1.44 13.22
CA VAL A 138 17.42 1.89 14.54
C VAL A 138 16.70 0.75 15.30
N PRO A 139 17.35 0.14 16.31
CA PRO A 139 16.72 -0.87 17.18
C PRO A 139 15.46 -0.34 17.87
N GLY A 140 14.43 -1.18 17.97
CA GLY A 140 13.12 -0.84 18.53
C GLY A 140 12.18 -0.12 17.56
N VAL A 141 12.71 0.64 16.60
CA VAL A 141 11.91 1.39 15.61
C VAL A 141 11.78 0.60 14.31
N ASP A 142 12.88 0.04 13.84
CA ASP A 142 12.95 -0.64 12.54
C ASP A 142 12.81 -2.16 12.63
N ASP A 143 12.48 -2.68 13.80
CA ASP A 143 12.55 -4.12 14.09
C ASP A 143 11.50 -4.93 13.29
N ALA A 144 10.38 -4.33 12.90
CA ALA A 144 9.40 -4.96 12.01
C ALA A 144 9.96 -5.30 10.61
N LYS A 145 11.04 -4.62 10.20
CA LYS A 145 11.71 -4.81 8.90
C LYS A 145 12.59 -6.07 8.87
N ILE A 146 12.95 -6.62 10.04
CA ILE A 146 13.80 -7.81 10.17
C ILE A 146 12.96 -9.07 9.90
N ALA A 147 13.54 -10.08 9.26
CA ALA A 147 12.91 -11.39 9.08
C ALA A 147 12.52 -12.03 10.42
N GLU A 148 11.41 -12.77 10.44
CA GLU A 148 10.94 -13.45 11.66
C GLU A 148 11.94 -14.53 12.10
N ASN A 149 12.42 -15.33 11.15
CA ASN A 149 13.41 -16.37 11.41
C ASN A 149 14.73 -16.02 10.73
N ASN A 150 15.66 -15.49 11.52
CA ASN A 150 16.99 -15.08 11.06
C ASN A 150 17.92 -16.27 10.70
N PHE A 151 17.52 -17.52 11.03
CA PHE A 151 18.24 -18.74 10.66
C PHE A 151 17.71 -19.39 9.37
N ASP A 152 16.42 -19.28 9.11
CA ASP A 152 15.78 -19.78 7.89
C ASP A 152 14.87 -18.72 7.28
N LEU A 153 15.34 -18.16 6.17
CA LEU A 153 14.69 -17.07 5.44
C LEU A 153 13.67 -17.58 4.40
N SER A 154 13.49 -18.90 4.26
CA SER A 154 12.55 -19.48 3.29
C SER A 154 11.10 -19.02 3.53
N GLY A 155 10.72 -18.83 4.80
CA GLY A 155 9.41 -18.34 5.22
C GLY A 155 9.13 -16.88 4.84
N GLU A 156 10.14 -16.14 4.38
CA GLU A 156 10.00 -14.75 3.95
C GLU A 156 9.62 -14.61 2.48
N ASP A 157 9.86 -15.61 1.60
CA ASP A 157 9.43 -15.54 0.19
C ASP A 157 7.90 -15.57 0.09
N ALA A 158 7.33 -14.41 -0.18
CA ALA A 158 5.90 -14.20 -0.12
C ALA A 158 5.47 -13.02 -0.98
N ARG A 159 4.17 -12.69 -0.89
CA ARG A 159 3.64 -11.47 -1.49
C ARG A 159 4.33 -10.25 -0.87
N SER A 160 4.70 -9.29 -1.71
CA SER A 160 5.31 -8.04 -1.25
C SER A 160 4.32 -7.21 -0.44
N ASP A 161 4.82 -6.41 0.52
CA ASP A 161 4.02 -5.39 1.23
C ASP A 161 3.41 -4.37 0.24
N LEU A 162 4.08 -4.17 -0.91
CA LEU A 162 3.70 -3.24 -1.96
C LEU A 162 2.80 -3.87 -3.04
N ASN A 163 2.35 -5.12 -2.85
CA ASN A 163 1.54 -5.79 -3.86
C ASN A 163 0.10 -5.28 -3.89
N VAL A 164 -0.22 -4.45 -4.90
CA VAL A 164 -1.59 -4.12 -5.28
C VAL A 164 -1.98 -4.89 -6.54
N ARG A 165 -2.88 -5.87 -6.37
CA ARG A 165 -3.22 -6.85 -7.42
C ARG A 165 -3.89 -6.22 -8.64
N HIS A 166 -4.87 -5.36 -8.40
CA HIS A 166 -5.65 -4.65 -9.41
C HIS A 166 -5.65 -3.16 -9.07
N ARG A 167 -5.40 -2.31 -10.05
CA ARG A 167 -5.55 -0.86 -9.94
C ARG A 167 -6.19 -0.31 -11.21
N PHE A 168 -7.31 0.37 -11.06
CA PHE A 168 -8.07 1.03 -12.11
C PHE A 168 -8.10 2.53 -11.82
N VAL A 169 -7.80 3.35 -12.82
CA VAL A 169 -7.91 4.81 -12.75
C VAL A 169 -8.64 5.29 -14.00
N PHE A 170 -9.68 6.09 -13.83
CA PHE A 170 -10.42 6.73 -14.90
C PHE A 170 -10.50 8.23 -14.67
N SER A 171 -10.02 9.01 -15.64
CA SER A 171 -9.91 10.46 -15.56
C SER A 171 -10.63 11.13 -16.73
N PRO A 172 -11.94 11.40 -16.62
CA PRO A 172 -12.71 12.11 -17.64
C PRO A 172 -12.59 13.64 -17.51
N VAL A 173 -12.69 14.31 -18.65
CA VAL A 173 -12.94 15.74 -18.80
C VAL A 173 -14.10 15.92 -19.78
N TYR A 174 -15.07 16.72 -19.39
CA TYR A 174 -16.23 17.08 -20.20
C TYR A 174 -16.42 18.59 -20.24
N GLU A 175 -16.51 19.14 -21.45
CA GLU A 175 -16.75 20.56 -21.68
C GLU A 175 -18.17 20.77 -22.22
N THR A 176 -19.03 21.49 -21.50
CA THR A 176 -20.39 21.73 -22.03
C THR A 176 -20.37 22.62 -23.27
N GLY A 177 -19.36 23.49 -23.39
CA GLY A 177 -19.29 24.55 -24.39
C GLY A 177 -20.52 25.47 -24.32
N THR A 178 -20.79 26.19 -25.41
CA THR A 178 -21.99 27.03 -25.48
C THR A 178 -23.22 26.21 -25.90
N MET A 179 -24.28 26.27 -25.10
CA MET A 179 -25.52 25.51 -25.30
C MET A 179 -26.47 26.20 -26.29
N ASN A 180 -26.01 26.39 -27.54
CA ASN A 180 -26.71 27.15 -28.58
C ASN A 180 -28.13 26.65 -28.92
N LYS A 181 -28.43 25.38 -28.64
CA LYS A 181 -29.75 24.76 -28.86
C LYS A 181 -30.81 25.15 -27.81
N VAL A 182 -30.41 25.77 -26.69
CA VAL A 182 -31.35 26.21 -25.64
C VAL A 182 -31.94 27.56 -26.04
N SER A 183 -33.25 27.64 -26.25
CA SER A 183 -33.94 28.87 -26.71
C SER A 183 -33.97 29.98 -25.64
N ASN A 184 -34.15 29.62 -24.37
CA ASN A 184 -34.14 30.57 -23.26
C ASN A 184 -32.72 31.09 -23.01
N LYS A 185 -32.52 32.41 -23.14
CA LYS A 185 -31.21 33.06 -23.00
C LYS A 185 -30.61 32.92 -21.61
N VAL A 186 -31.42 32.99 -20.56
CA VAL A 186 -30.97 32.83 -19.17
C VAL A 186 -30.53 31.39 -18.93
N LEU A 187 -31.35 30.43 -19.35
CA LEU A 187 -31.03 29.01 -19.21
C LEU A 187 -29.78 28.63 -20.03
N ARG A 188 -29.63 29.18 -21.25
CA ARG A 188 -28.43 29.03 -22.07
C ARG A 188 -27.20 29.54 -21.34
N ALA A 189 -27.27 30.73 -20.74
CA ALA A 189 -26.16 31.30 -19.98
C ALA A 189 -25.79 30.39 -18.81
N ILE A 190 -26.76 29.91 -18.04
CA ILE A 190 -26.55 29.08 -16.83
C ILE A 190 -25.98 27.70 -17.17
N LEU A 191 -26.28 27.10 -18.33
CA LEU A 191 -25.83 25.75 -18.67
C LEU A 191 -24.53 25.70 -19.50
N SER A 192 -24.03 26.86 -19.96
CA SER A 192 -22.87 26.95 -20.85
C SER A 192 -21.56 27.14 -20.10
N ASP A 193 -20.48 26.74 -20.76
CA ASP A 193 -19.08 27.05 -20.39
C ASP A 193 -18.64 26.41 -19.07
N TYR A 194 -19.12 25.19 -18.82
CA TYR A 194 -18.65 24.34 -17.73
C TYR A 194 -17.56 23.37 -18.22
N VAL A 195 -16.55 23.20 -17.39
CA VAL A 195 -15.56 22.13 -17.48
C VAL A 195 -15.74 21.24 -16.27
N ILE A 196 -16.16 20.00 -16.51
CA ILE A 196 -16.36 18.98 -15.50
C ILE A 196 -15.20 18.00 -15.63
N THR A 197 -14.46 17.80 -14.54
CA THR A 197 -13.35 16.84 -14.50
C THR A 197 -13.59 15.88 -13.34
N GLY A 198 -13.13 14.65 -13.50
CA GLY A 198 -13.20 13.66 -12.43
C GLY A 198 -11.98 12.76 -12.42
N ILE A 199 -11.76 12.12 -11.29
CA ILE A 199 -10.83 11.01 -11.14
C ILE A 199 -11.53 9.94 -10.31
N PHE A 200 -11.68 8.77 -10.90
CA PHE A 200 -12.13 7.58 -10.20
C PHE A 200 -10.96 6.61 -10.07
N THR A 201 -10.62 6.24 -8.84
CA THR A 201 -9.60 5.23 -8.54
C THR A 201 -10.27 4.06 -7.84
N ALA A 202 -10.06 2.85 -8.36
CA ALA A 202 -10.44 1.62 -7.70
C ALA A 202 -9.22 0.69 -7.62
N GLN A 203 -8.95 0.10 -6.46
CA GLN A 203 -7.86 -0.85 -6.34
C GLN A 203 -8.14 -1.93 -5.31
N SER A 204 -7.45 -3.06 -5.44
CA SER A 204 -7.36 -4.05 -4.37
C SER A 204 -6.79 -3.43 -3.10
N GLY A 205 -7.14 -4.00 -1.95
CA GLY A 205 -6.55 -3.60 -0.68
C GLY A 205 -5.06 -3.96 -0.58
N PHE A 206 -4.48 -3.57 0.56
CA PHE A 206 -3.08 -3.76 0.86
C PHE A 206 -2.84 -5.10 1.53
N ALA A 207 -1.69 -5.70 1.23
CA ALA A 207 -1.28 -6.94 1.89
C ALA A 207 -0.86 -6.68 3.34
N TYR A 208 -1.15 -7.61 4.24
CA TYR A 208 -0.65 -7.57 5.61
C TYR A 208 -0.47 -8.98 6.18
N SER A 209 0.44 -9.10 7.15
CA SER A 209 0.70 -10.34 7.88
C SER A 209 -0.08 -10.35 9.19
N ALA A 210 -0.60 -11.51 9.60
CA ALA A 210 -1.07 -11.71 10.95
C ALA A 210 0.15 -11.82 11.89
N ILE A 211 0.18 -11.00 12.93
CA ILE A 211 1.31 -10.94 13.88
C ILE A 211 0.90 -11.41 15.26
N VAL A 212 1.89 -11.79 16.06
CA VAL A 212 1.73 -12.01 17.50
C VAL A 212 2.35 -10.84 18.23
N SER A 213 1.62 -10.22 19.16
CA SER A 213 2.22 -9.21 20.03
C SER A 213 2.97 -9.89 21.15
N GLY A 214 4.21 -9.48 21.42
CA GLY A 214 5.10 -10.15 22.37
C GLY A 214 6.27 -10.80 21.64
N ASP A 215 7.00 -11.67 22.33
CA ASP A 215 8.20 -12.34 21.81
C ASP A 215 8.11 -13.87 22.02
N PRO A 216 7.15 -14.54 21.35
CA PRO A 216 7.03 -16.00 21.39
C PRO A 216 8.25 -16.71 20.77
N ASN A 217 8.96 -16.10 19.82
CA ASN A 217 10.18 -16.69 19.27
C ASN A 217 11.43 -16.43 20.15
N GLY A 218 11.38 -15.54 21.14
CA GLY A 218 12.49 -15.30 22.08
C GLY A 218 13.73 -14.63 21.47
N ASP A 219 13.63 -14.03 20.29
CA ASP A 219 14.76 -13.38 19.63
C ASP A 219 14.97 -11.92 20.07
N GLY A 220 14.13 -11.41 20.96
CA GLY A 220 14.16 -10.04 21.47
C GLY A 220 13.55 -9.00 20.51
N ASN A 221 12.93 -9.42 19.41
CA ASN A 221 12.22 -8.59 18.45
C ASN A 221 10.70 -8.84 18.52
N PHE A 222 10.00 -7.93 19.19
CA PHE A 222 8.55 -8.02 19.39
C PHE A 222 7.70 -7.64 18.16
N ALA A 223 8.34 -7.27 17.04
CA ALA A 223 7.69 -6.63 15.91
C ALA A 223 7.68 -7.48 14.62
N SER A 224 8.39 -8.61 14.60
CA SER A 224 8.50 -9.49 13.43
C SER A 224 7.68 -10.79 13.52
N ASP A 225 7.22 -11.15 14.71
CA ASP A 225 6.63 -12.47 14.97
C ASP A 225 5.26 -12.64 14.33
N ARG A 226 5.12 -13.68 13.50
CA ARG A 226 3.90 -13.98 12.76
C ARG A 226 3.02 -14.96 13.49
N ALA A 227 1.71 -14.87 13.24
CA ALA A 227 0.77 -15.84 13.76
C ALA A 227 1.08 -17.23 13.19
N PRO A 228 1.20 -18.27 14.03
CA PRO A 228 1.48 -19.63 13.59
C PRO A 228 0.47 -20.11 12.54
N GLY A 229 0.96 -20.83 11.54
CA GLY A 229 0.12 -21.33 10.44
C GLY A 229 -0.22 -20.30 9.37
N THR A 230 0.26 -19.06 9.49
CA THR A 230 0.07 -18.01 8.47
C THR A 230 1.35 -17.71 7.70
N ARG A 231 1.21 -17.22 6.46
CA ARG A 231 2.33 -16.74 5.64
C ARG A 231 2.47 -15.22 5.77
N ARG A 232 3.68 -14.71 5.49
CA ARG A 232 3.88 -13.26 5.34
C ARG A 232 2.93 -12.76 4.25
N ASN A 233 2.22 -11.67 4.55
CA ASN A 233 1.34 -10.96 3.63
C ASN A 233 0.22 -11.80 3.02
N GLU A 234 -0.26 -12.80 3.76
CA GLU A 234 -1.38 -13.65 3.36
C GLU A 234 -2.72 -12.89 3.29
N PHE A 235 -2.96 -11.98 4.25
CA PHE A 235 -4.23 -11.28 4.36
C PHE A 235 -4.26 -9.98 3.55
N THR A 236 -5.44 -9.54 3.14
CA THR A 236 -5.61 -8.31 2.34
C THR A 236 -6.67 -7.42 2.96
N THR A 237 -6.41 -6.12 3.05
CA THR A 237 -7.43 -5.16 3.49
C THR A 237 -8.58 -5.08 2.46
N PRO A 238 -9.74 -4.50 2.81
CA PRO A 238 -10.79 -4.27 1.83
C PRO A 238 -10.35 -3.35 0.70
N SER A 239 -10.92 -3.55 -0.49
CA SER A 239 -10.66 -2.73 -1.68
C SER A 239 -11.00 -1.25 -1.48
N VAL A 240 -10.20 -0.40 -2.12
CA VAL A 240 -10.24 1.07 -2.05
C VAL A 240 -10.94 1.61 -3.29
N TYR A 241 -11.86 2.56 -3.10
CA TYR A 241 -12.58 3.25 -4.16
C TYR A 241 -12.71 4.74 -3.80
N ILE A 242 -12.18 5.59 -4.66
CA ILE A 242 -12.13 7.04 -4.48
C ILE A 242 -12.73 7.67 -5.73
N PHE A 243 -13.61 8.65 -5.54
CA PHE A 243 -14.15 9.46 -6.61
C PHE A 243 -14.03 10.94 -6.24
N ASP A 244 -13.20 11.64 -6.99
CA ASP A 244 -12.97 13.08 -6.85
C ASP A 244 -13.48 13.76 -8.11
N MET A 245 -14.06 14.95 -7.95
CA MET A 245 -14.64 15.70 -9.06
C MET A 245 -14.39 17.19 -8.88
N ARG A 246 -14.20 17.88 -10.00
CA ARG A 246 -14.18 19.34 -10.07
C ARG A 246 -15.14 19.81 -11.14
N VAL A 247 -15.91 20.83 -10.80
CA VAL A 247 -16.78 21.55 -11.74
C VAL A 247 -16.32 23.00 -11.77
N GLY A 248 -15.80 23.43 -12.91
CA GLY A 248 -15.45 24.82 -13.17
C GLY A 248 -16.41 25.45 -14.17
N ARG A 249 -16.72 26.73 -14.01
CA ARG A 249 -17.41 27.54 -15.01
C ARG A 249 -16.60 28.79 -15.30
N MET A 250 -16.36 29.05 -16.58
CA MET A 250 -15.73 30.28 -17.03
C MET A 250 -16.80 31.31 -17.39
N ILE A 251 -16.70 32.49 -16.81
CA ILE A 251 -17.57 33.65 -17.09
C ILE A 251 -16.70 34.73 -17.71
N ARG A 252 -17.00 35.12 -18.95
CA ARG A 252 -16.30 36.19 -19.65
C ARG A 252 -16.88 37.55 -19.22
N ILE A 253 -16.01 38.49 -18.85
CA ILE A 253 -16.38 39.86 -18.50
C ILE A 253 -15.72 40.80 -19.51
N GLY A 254 -16.50 41.28 -20.48
CA GLY A 254 -15.99 42.05 -21.60
C GLY A 254 -15.01 41.25 -22.46
N GLU A 255 -14.06 41.94 -23.09
CA GLU A 255 -13.10 41.34 -24.04
C GLU A 255 -11.80 40.85 -23.37
N ARG A 256 -11.48 41.38 -22.17
CA ARG A 256 -10.16 41.19 -21.55
C ARG A 256 -10.20 40.37 -20.26
N ALA A 257 -11.30 40.39 -19.51
CA ALA A 257 -11.36 39.74 -18.20
C ALA A 257 -12.16 38.43 -18.24
N ARG A 258 -11.71 37.45 -17.44
CA ARG A 258 -12.40 36.17 -17.23
C ARG A 258 -12.42 35.84 -15.75
N VAL A 259 -13.58 35.37 -15.28
CA VAL A 259 -13.76 34.84 -13.93
C VAL A 259 -14.05 33.36 -14.04
N THR A 260 -13.21 32.53 -13.45
CA THR A 260 -13.47 31.10 -13.33
C THR A 260 -13.92 30.80 -11.92
N LEU A 261 -15.17 30.37 -11.77
CA LEU A 261 -15.69 29.81 -10.53
C LEU A 261 -15.50 28.30 -10.56
N PHE A 262 -15.01 27.69 -9.50
CA PHE A 262 -14.91 26.25 -9.44
C PHE A 262 -15.23 25.68 -8.07
N GLY A 263 -15.80 24.48 -8.07
CA GLY A 263 -15.96 23.66 -6.88
C GLY A 263 -15.29 22.32 -7.07
N GLU A 264 -14.64 21.84 -6.03
CA GLU A 264 -13.99 20.53 -5.96
C GLU A 264 -14.65 19.73 -4.85
N GLY A 265 -14.83 18.43 -5.10
CA GLY A 265 -15.31 17.48 -4.12
C GLY A 265 -14.41 16.26 -4.11
N PHE A 266 -13.89 15.92 -2.93
CA PHE A 266 -13.00 14.77 -2.72
C PHE A 266 -13.73 13.67 -1.98
N ASN A 267 -13.48 12.42 -2.37
CA ASN A 267 -14.16 11.23 -1.87
C ASN A 267 -15.68 11.43 -1.82
N LEU A 268 -16.28 11.79 -2.96
CA LEU A 268 -17.68 12.21 -3.05
C LEU A 268 -18.69 11.18 -2.51
N PHE A 269 -18.36 9.89 -2.62
CA PHE A 269 -19.18 8.80 -2.08
C PHE A 269 -18.96 8.52 -0.59
N ASN A 270 -18.13 9.32 0.07
CA ASN A 270 -17.82 9.25 1.50
C ASN A 270 -17.42 7.83 1.94
N ARG A 271 -16.63 7.14 1.11
CA ARG A 271 -16.22 5.77 1.41
C ARG A 271 -15.05 5.78 2.39
N SER A 272 -15.14 4.93 3.41
CA SER A 272 -14.04 4.65 4.32
C SER A 272 -13.03 3.69 3.66
N ASN A 273 -11.98 4.25 3.08
CA ASN A 273 -10.97 3.50 2.32
C ASN A 273 -9.85 3.02 3.24
N ARG A 274 -9.94 1.79 3.75
CA ARG A 274 -9.02 1.26 4.78
C ARG A 274 -7.62 1.00 4.22
N GLN A 275 -6.62 1.65 4.79
CA GLN A 275 -5.22 1.46 4.41
C GLN A 275 -4.55 0.40 5.28
N THR A 276 -4.70 0.50 6.60
CA THR A 276 -4.18 -0.50 7.54
C THR A 276 -5.27 -1.00 8.48
N VAL A 277 -5.05 -2.19 9.01
CA VAL A 277 -5.92 -2.86 9.98
C VAL A 277 -5.11 -3.27 11.20
N ASN A 278 -5.78 -3.56 12.31
CA ASN A 278 -5.15 -4.24 13.40
C ASN A 278 -4.83 -5.68 12.97
N ASN A 279 -3.54 -5.99 12.97
CA ASN A 279 -3.02 -7.26 12.47
C ASN A 279 -2.54 -8.19 13.59
N THR A 280 -2.67 -7.80 14.86
CA THR A 280 -2.38 -8.68 15.99
C THR A 280 -3.45 -9.76 16.09
N PHE A 281 -3.06 -11.00 15.81
CA PHE A 281 -3.94 -12.17 15.83
C PHE A 281 -3.91 -12.88 17.19
N TYR A 282 -2.73 -12.95 17.80
CA TYR A 282 -2.54 -13.42 19.17
C TYR A 282 -1.76 -12.39 19.99
N SER A 283 -1.98 -12.37 21.30
CA SER A 283 -1.03 -11.81 22.26
C SER A 283 -0.30 -12.93 23.00
N PHE A 284 1.00 -12.80 23.12
CA PHE A 284 1.84 -13.72 23.86
C PHE A 284 2.15 -13.18 25.25
N SER A 285 2.05 -14.05 26.25
CA SER A 285 2.48 -13.78 27.63
C SER A 285 3.44 -14.87 28.06
N SER A 286 4.60 -14.50 28.61
CA SER A 286 5.58 -15.45 29.17
C SER A 286 5.18 -16.00 30.55
N SER A 287 4.09 -15.51 31.14
CA SER A 287 3.59 -15.97 32.42
C SER A 287 3.17 -17.44 32.36
N GLY A 288 3.48 -18.21 33.41
CA GLY A 288 3.07 -19.62 33.53
C GLY A 288 3.68 -20.55 32.48
N GLY A 289 4.86 -20.22 31.94
CA GLY A 289 5.53 -21.05 30.92
C GLY A 289 5.23 -20.63 29.48
N GLY A 290 4.44 -19.59 29.27
CA GLY A 290 4.12 -19.06 27.94
C GLY A 290 2.72 -19.46 27.47
N ARG A 291 1.94 -18.50 26.98
CA ARG A 291 0.65 -18.76 26.33
C ARG A 291 0.33 -17.73 25.26
N LEU A 292 -0.45 -18.16 24.27
CA LEU A 292 -1.08 -17.27 23.29
C LEU A 292 -2.53 -17.00 23.68
N THR A 293 -2.99 -15.77 23.53
CA THR A 293 -4.39 -15.38 23.72
C THR A 293 -4.92 -14.77 22.43
N GLN A 294 -6.03 -15.29 21.90
CA GLN A 294 -6.68 -14.75 20.71
C GLN A 294 -7.12 -13.30 20.95
N THR A 295 -6.93 -12.44 19.95
CA THR A 295 -7.48 -11.08 19.98
C THR A 295 -8.88 -11.04 19.34
N THR A 296 -9.72 -10.11 19.79
CA THR A 296 -11.07 -9.90 19.19
C THR A 296 -11.09 -8.82 18.11
N ASN A 297 -9.99 -8.08 17.95
CA ASN A 297 -9.91 -6.90 17.09
C ASN A 297 -9.05 -7.12 15.84
N PHE A 298 -8.66 -8.36 15.54
CA PHE A 298 -7.98 -8.68 14.29
C PHE A 298 -8.81 -8.21 13.06
N ALA A 299 -8.12 -7.68 12.06
CA ALA A 299 -8.67 -7.09 10.84
C ALA A 299 -9.57 -5.85 11.02
N THR A 300 -9.69 -5.30 12.23
CA THR A 300 -10.43 -4.04 12.44
C THR A 300 -9.65 -2.84 11.88
N PRO A 301 -10.31 -1.82 11.31
CA PRO A 301 -9.61 -0.69 10.68
C PRO A 301 -8.71 0.10 11.65
N ARG A 302 -7.53 0.51 11.19
CA ARG A 302 -6.58 1.38 11.93
C ARG A 302 -6.37 2.72 11.25
N THR A 303 -6.11 2.72 9.95
CA THR A 303 -5.90 3.95 9.15
C THR A 303 -6.62 3.85 7.81
N PHE A 304 -6.81 4.99 7.15
CA PHE A 304 -7.51 5.09 5.87
C PHE A 304 -6.70 5.90 4.85
N VAL A 305 -6.87 5.58 3.57
CA VAL A 305 -6.22 6.25 2.44
C VAL A 305 -6.75 7.68 2.33
N SER A 306 -5.84 8.66 2.27
CA SER A 306 -6.17 10.06 1.98
C SER A 306 -6.57 10.25 0.52
N GLY A 307 -7.65 10.99 0.29
CA GLY A 307 -8.04 11.46 -1.05
C GLY A 307 -7.45 12.82 -1.45
N SER A 308 -6.72 13.52 -0.57
CA SER A 308 -6.23 14.88 -0.82
C SER A 308 -4.70 14.98 -0.71
N PRO A 309 -4.02 15.75 -1.59
CA PRO A 309 -2.58 16.03 -1.52
C PRO A 309 -2.22 17.17 -0.54
N SER A 310 -3.15 17.65 0.29
CA SER A 310 -2.88 18.76 1.21
C SER A 310 -2.02 18.35 2.41
N PHE A 311 -0.94 19.13 2.63
CA PHE A 311 -0.09 19.04 3.80
C PHE A 311 -0.89 19.35 5.08
N THR A 312 -0.68 18.53 6.11
CA THR A 312 -0.91 18.88 7.52
C THR A 312 -2.35 19.17 7.97
N PHE A 313 -3.33 18.32 7.66
CA PHE A 313 -4.44 18.06 8.58
C PHE A 313 -4.86 16.58 8.49
N ASN A 314 -4.91 15.89 9.64
CA ASN A 314 -5.33 14.50 9.82
C ASN A 314 -6.85 14.27 9.53
N SER A 315 -7.45 15.02 8.61
CA SER A 315 -8.88 14.97 8.27
C SER A 315 -9.18 14.28 6.94
N SER A 316 -8.18 13.67 6.31
CA SER A 316 -8.22 13.04 4.98
C SER A 316 -9.11 11.78 4.87
N PHE A 317 -9.99 11.56 5.84
CA PHE A 317 -10.88 10.41 5.96
C PHE A 317 -12.32 10.70 5.53
N ASN A 318 -12.68 11.97 5.33
CA ASN A 318 -14.05 12.44 5.10
C ASN A 318 -14.23 13.01 3.69
N ARG A 319 -15.48 13.03 3.21
CA ARG A 319 -15.87 13.83 2.05
C ARG A 319 -15.55 15.31 2.29
N GLU A 320 -14.79 15.91 1.38
CA GLU A 320 -14.39 17.31 1.46
C GLU A 320 -14.91 18.08 0.25
N PHE A 321 -15.24 19.36 0.44
CA PHE A 321 -15.58 20.27 -0.64
C PHE A 321 -14.76 21.54 -0.54
N GLN A 322 -14.26 22.02 -1.67
CA GLN A 322 -13.54 23.27 -1.78
C GLN A 322 -14.19 24.15 -2.86
N LEU A 323 -14.21 25.45 -2.64
CA LEU A 323 -14.69 26.43 -3.59
C LEU A 323 -13.57 27.42 -3.88
N GLY A 324 -13.42 27.79 -5.14
CA GLY A 324 -12.39 28.71 -5.56
C GLY A 324 -12.85 29.62 -6.68
N ILE A 325 -12.18 30.77 -6.76
CA ILE A 325 -12.34 31.76 -7.81
C ILE A 325 -10.96 32.07 -8.40
N ARG A 326 -10.88 32.16 -9.72
CA ARG A 326 -9.70 32.66 -10.45
C ARG A 326 -10.09 33.83 -11.33
N LEU A 327 -9.26 34.86 -11.33
CA LEU A 327 -9.40 36.04 -12.17
C LEU A 327 -8.24 36.05 -13.15
N ASP A 328 -8.55 36.08 -14.44
CA ASP A 328 -7.57 36.24 -15.52
C ASP A 328 -7.87 37.58 -16.22
N PHE A 329 -6.84 38.42 -16.40
CA PHE A 329 -6.91 39.76 -16.98
C PHE A 329 -5.87 39.95 -18.09
#